data_AF-A0AA36NEW0-F1
#
_entry.id   AF-A0AA36NEW0-F1
#
_cell.length_a   1.000
_cell.length_b   1.000
_cell.length_c   1.000
_cell.angle_alpha   90.00
_cell.angle_beta   90.00
_cell.angle_gamma   90.00
#
_symmetry.space_group_name_H-M   'P 1'
#
loop_
_entity.id
_entity.type
_entity.pdbx_description
1 polymer ?
#
loop_
_entity_poly.entity_id
_entity_poly.type
_entity_poly.pdbx_seq_one_letter_code
_entity_poly.pdbx_strand_id
1 'polypeptide(L)'
;MEHPIKRRRKSAVLFLDLDGVLHSVEAPEEEFFNPEALLQLLRVVKAADARVVLSSSWRLKPQQRQQATEALGAFDELLRPSDATKDLRDREAEIQTWLQENKAQDWLVLDDLPLDLPLEHLVRTDPFLGLTAGKADEAIEKLRSMRQSLPD
;
A
#
# COMPACT_ATOMS: atom_id res chain seq x y z
N MET A 1 30.56 -28.01 -1.34
CA MET A 1 29.98 -27.43 -0.11
C MET A 1 28.99 -26.36 -0.55
N GLU A 2 27.73 -26.76 -0.67
CA GLU A 2 26.63 -25.88 -1.05
C GLU A 2 26.39 -24.90 0.11
N HIS A 3 26.49 -23.61 -0.18
CA HIS A 3 26.11 -22.57 0.77
C HIS A 3 24.58 -22.53 0.82
N PRO A 4 23.94 -22.60 1.99
CA PRO A 4 22.49 -22.45 2.08
C PRO A 4 22.12 -21.04 1.61
N ILE A 5 21.32 -20.97 0.55
CA ILE A 5 20.68 -19.75 0.07
C ILE A 5 19.84 -19.22 1.25
N LYS A 6 20.27 -18.09 1.84
CA LYS A 6 19.51 -17.38 2.87
C LYS A 6 18.09 -17.15 2.32
N ARG A 7 17.06 -17.72 2.98
CA ARG A 7 15.65 -17.45 2.66
C ARG A 7 15.47 -15.93 2.60
N ARG A 8 15.05 -15.38 1.44
CA ARG A 8 14.62 -13.97 1.35
C ARG A 8 13.59 -13.77 2.47
N ARG A 9 13.85 -12.81 3.37
CA ARG A 9 12.85 -12.34 4.34
C ARG A 9 11.59 -12.00 3.54
N LYS A 10 10.41 -12.43 4.04
CA LYS A 10 9.13 -12.13 3.39
C LYS A 10 9.03 -10.62 3.16
N SER A 11 8.74 -10.23 1.92
CA SER A 11 8.44 -8.86 1.52
C SER A 11 7.20 -8.38 2.29
N ALA A 12 7.24 -7.15 2.84
CA ALA A 12 6.07 -6.57 3.50
C ALA A 12 4.91 -6.41 2.51
N VAL A 13 3.69 -6.25 3.00
CA VAL A 13 2.51 -5.98 2.17
C VAL A 13 2.03 -4.55 2.41
N LEU A 14 1.85 -3.79 1.34
CA LEU A 14 1.26 -2.46 1.39
C LEU A 14 -0.12 -2.50 0.73
N PHE A 15 -1.18 -2.38 1.51
CA PHE A 15 -2.52 -2.14 0.99
C PHE A 15 -2.66 -0.66 0.68
N LEU A 16 -3.05 -0.36 -0.55
CA LEU A 16 -3.02 0.98 -1.10
C LEU A 16 -4.41 1.39 -1.58
N ASP A 17 -4.98 2.43 -0.98
CA ASP A 17 -6.00 3.23 -1.65
C ASP A 17 -5.37 4.27 -2.59
N LEU A 18 -6.18 4.87 -3.47
CA LEU A 18 -5.75 5.83 -4.48
C LEU A 18 -6.31 7.23 -4.19
N ASP A 19 -7.64 7.38 -4.20
CA ASP A 19 -8.28 8.66 -3.88
C ASP A 19 -7.99 9.01 -2.42
N GLY A 20 -7.61 10.26 -2.12
CA GLY A 20 -7.21 10.67 -0.78
C GLY A 20 -5.82 10.19 -0.35
N VAL A 21 -5.11 9.41 -1.18
CA VAL A 21 -3.74 8.92 -0.92
C VAL A 21 -2.77 9.41 -2.00
N LEU A 22 -3.05 9.16 -3.27
CA LEU A 22 -2.20 9.54 -4.40
C LEU A 22 -2.64 10.84 -5.07
N HIS A 23 -3.80 11.36 -4.69
CA HIS A 23 -4.36 12.64 -5.12
C HIS A 23 -5.51 13.00 -4.18
N SER A 24 -6.01 14.23 -4.23
CA SER A 24 -7.18 14.64 -3.46
C SER A 24 -8.42 13.86 -3.91
N VAL A 25 -9.35 13.58 -2.99
CA VAL A 25 -10.68 13.03 -3.34
C VAL A 25 -11.51 13.97 -4.24
N GLU A 26 -11.14 15.25 -4.32
CA GLU A 26 -11.76 16.25 -5.21
C GLU A 26 -10.92 16.55 -6.46
N ALA A 27 -9.80 15.83 -6.65
CA ALA A 27 -8.91 16.07 -7.77
C ALA A 27 -9.65 15.81 -9.10
N PRO A 28 -9.49 16.70 -10.10
CA PRO A 28 -9.87 16.37 -11.46
C PRO A 28 -8.97 15.27 -12.02
N GLU A 29 -9.41 14.58 -13.07
CA GLU A 29 -8.70 13.41 -13.61
C GLU A 29 -7.27 13.74 -14.09
N GLU A 30 -7.04 14.97 -14.55
CA GLU A 30 -5.72 15.46 -14.96
C GLU A 30 -4.71 15.57 -13.81
N GLU A 31 -5.20 15.59 -12.56
CA GLU A 31 -4.39 15.67 -11.34
C GLU A 31 -4.28 14.33 -10.60
N PHE A 32 -4.86 13.25 -11.15
CA PHE A 32 -4.70 11.92 -10.60
C PHE A 32 -3.24 11.48 -10.61
N PHE A 33 -2.88 10.64 -9.62
CA PHE A 33 -1.52 10.13 -9.45
C PHE A 33 -0.49 11.25 -9.29
N ASN A 34 -0.72 12.11 -8.30
CA ASN A 34 0.17 13.22 -7.97
C ASN A 34 1.64 12.73 -7.88
N PRO A 35 2.56 13.31 -8.67
CA PRO A 35 3.95 12.85 -8.72
C PRO A 35 4.67 12.89 -7.37
N GLU A 36 4.37 13.86 -6.50
CA GLU A 36 4.97 13.94 -5.17
C GLU A 36 4.49 12.78 -4.30
N ALA A 37 3.19 12.46 -4.32
CA ALA A 37 2.63 11.31 -3.61
C ALA A 37 3.20 9.99 -4.15
N LEU A 38 3.39 9.85 -5.46
CA LEU A 38 4.04 8.69 -6.07
C LEU A 38 5.51 8.56 -5.65
N LEU A 39 6.25 9.66 -5.57
CA LEU A 39 7.63 9.66 -5.04
C LEU A 39 7.64 9.18 -3.58
N GLN A 40 6.69 9.65 -2.76
CA GLN A 40 6.55 9.21 -1.39
C GLN A 40 6.19 7.72 -1.28
N LEU A 41 5.25 7.24 -2.08
CA LEU A 41 4.88 5.83 -2.15
C LEU A 41 6.08 4.96 -2.52
N LEU A 42 6.87 5.39 -3.51
CA LEU A 42 8.09 4.68 -3.92
C LEU A 42 9.14 4.61 -2.82
N ARG A 43 9.29 5.68 -2.02
CA ARG A 43 10.16 5.67 -0.83
C ARG A 43 9.71 4.59 0.17
N VAL A 44 8.41 4.52 0.46
CA VAL A 44 7.84 3.52 1.39
C VAL A 44 8.10 2.10 0.88
N VAL A 45 7.75 1.84 -0.38
CA VAL A 45 7.91 0.53 -1.02
C VAL A 45 9.37 0.08 -1.02
N LYS A 46 10.31 0.95 -1.41
CA LYS A 46 11.75 0.64 -1.43
C LYS A 46 12.31 0.40 -0.03
N ALA A 47 11.90 1.19 0.96
CA ALA A 47 12.41 1.06 2.34
C ALA A 47 11.99 -0.26 3.00
N ALA A 48 10.81 -0.78 2.67
CA ALA A 48 10.27 -1.99 3.27
C ALA A 48 10.46 -3.25 2.41
N ASP A 49 10.92 -3.12 1.16
CA ASP A 49 10.82 -4.19 0.14
C ASP A 49 9.38 -4.71 0.08
N ALA A 50 8.41 -3.79 0.01
CA ALA A 50 7.00 -4.10 0.10
C ALA A 50 6.40 -4.44 -1.27
N ARG A 51 5.45 -5.39 -1.29
CA ARG A 51 4.57 -5.60 -2.44
C ARG A 51 3.31 -4.76 -2.30
N VAL A 52 2.86 -4.15 -3.39
CA VAL A 52 1.62 -3.38 -3.41
C VAL A 52 0.43 -4.30 -3.67
N VAL A 53 -0.63 -4.12 -2.90
CA VAL A 53 -1.94 -4.73 -3.06
C VAL A 53 -2.96 -3.61 -3.19
N LEU A 54 -3.69 -3.58 -4.30
CA LEU A 54 -4.68 -2.54 -4.52
C LEU A 54 -5.90 -2.77 -3.61
N SER A 55 -6.11 -1.86 -2.66
CA SER A 55 -7.27 -1.81 -1.78
C SER A 55 -7.98 -0.48 -2.02
N SER A 56 -8.59 -0.37 -3.20
CA SER A 56 -9.27 0.85 -3.65
C SER A 56 -10.55 0.50 -4.38
N SER A 57 -11.53 1.40 -4.40
CA SER A 57 -12.76 1.26 -5.21
C SER A 57 -12.45 1.08 -6.69
N TRP A 58 -11.30 1.61 -7.17
CA TRP A 58 -10.84 1.49 -8.54
C TRP A 58 -10.64 0.04 -9.01
N ARG A 59 -10.37 -0.89 -8.08
CA ARG A 59 -10.21 -2.31 -8.42
C ARG A 59 -11.50 -2.96 -8.97
N LEU A 60 -12.66 -2.35 -8.70
CA LEU A 60 -13.98 -2.90 -9.01
C LEU A 60 -14.33 -2.77 -10.50
N LYS A 61 -13.78 -1.78 -11.19
CA LYS A 61 -14.00 -1.57 -12.64
C LYS A 61 -12.74 -1.92 -13.41
N PRO A 62 -12.80 -2.79 -14.44
CA PRO A 62 -11.61 -3.19 -15.20
C PRO A 62 -10.79 -2.02 -15.75
N GLN A 63 -11.46 -0.97 -16.25
CA GLN A 63 -10.81 0.21 -16.82
C GLN A 63 -10.05 1.01 -15.77
N GLN A 64 -10.65 1.26 -14.61
CA GLN A 64 -9.99 1.98 -13.51
C GLN A 64 -8.84 1.16 -12.93
N ARG A 65 -9.04 -0.15 -12.76
CA ARG A 65 -7.96 -1.06 -12.34
C ARG A 65 -6.78 -1.04 -13.32
N GLN A 66 -7.06 -1.06 -14.62
CA GLN A 66 -6.04 -0.98 -15.66
C GLN A 66 -5.31 0.36 -15.60
N GLN A 67 -6.05 1.48 -15.53
CA GLN A 67 -5.48 2.82 -15.40
C GLN A 67 -4.55 2.93 -14.18
N ALA A 68 -4.98 2.46 -13.00
CA ALA A 68 -4.14 2.45 -11.80
C ALA A 68 -2.90 1.58 -11.96
N THR A 69 -3.04 0.39 -12.54
CA THR A 69 -1.93 -0.55 -12.76
C THR A 69 -0.89 0.04 -13.72
N GLU A 70 -1.34 0.63 -14.82
CA GLU A 70 -0.49 1.25 -15.83
C GLU A 70 0.19 2.51 -15.30
N ALA A 71 -0.54 3.42 -14.63
CA ALA A 71 0.02 4.64 -14.07
C ALA A 71 1.10 4.33 -13.01
N LEU A 72 0.81 3.44 -12.06
CA LEU A 72 1.77 3.05 -11.03
C LEU A 72 2.99 2.34 -11.63
N GLY A 73 2.78 1.37 -12.53
CA GLY A 73 3.87 0.62 -13.16
C GLY A 73 4.72 1.48 -14.12
N ALA A 74 4.14 2.48 -14.78
CA ALA A 74 4.87 3.42 -15.62
C ALA A 74 5.75 4.36 -14.79
N PHE A 75 5.35 4.68 -13.56
CA PHE A 75 6.15 5.49 -12.64
C PHE A 75 7.37 4.70 -12.11
N ASP A 76 7.16 3.50 -11.57
CA ASP A 76 8.22 2.55 -11.19
C ASP A 76 7.59 1.15 -11.08
N GLU A 77 8.22 0.12 -11.65
CA GLU A 77 7.68 -1.25 -11.66
C GLU A 77 7.44 -1.81 -10.24
N LEU A 78 8.16 -1.31 -9.23
CA LEU A 78 7.93 -1.68 -7.83
C LEU A 78 6.57 -1.24 -7.29
N LEU A 79 5.95 -0.21 -7.89
CA LEU A 79 4.63 0.27 -7.51
C LEU A 79 3.49 -0.51 -8.17
N ARG A 80 3.79 -1.29 -9.21
CA ARG A 80 2.78 -2.06 -9.93
C ARG A 80 2.05 -2.99 -8.94
N PRO A 81 0.73 -2.85 -8.75
CA PRO A 81 -0.01 -3.72 -7.86
C PRO A 81 0.16 -5.20 -8.26
N SER A 82 0.62 -6.01 -7.31
CA SER A 82 0.79 -7.45 -7.50
C SER A 82 -0.52 -8.23 -7.34
N ASP A 83 -1.50 -7.62 -6.66
CA ASP A 83 -2.80 -8.20 -6.35
C ASP A 83 -3.82 -7.09 -6.01
N ALA A 84 -5.07 -7.47 -5.75
CA ALA A 84 -6.11 -6.58 -5.26
C ALA A 84 -7.01 -7.29 -4.24
N THR A 85 -7.60 -6.54 -3.30
CA THR A 85 -8.56 -7.11 -2.35
C THR A 85 -9.88 -7.49 -3.05
N LYS A 86 -10.63 -8.44 -2.46
CA LYS A 86 -11.98 -8.83 -2.93
C LYS A 86 -12.97 -7.68 -2.72
N ASP A 87 -14.16 -7.76 -3.29
CA ASP A 87 -15.29 -6.88 -2.97
C ASP A 87 -16.17 -7.54 -1.92
N LEU A 88 -16.04 -7.11 -0.67
CA LEU A 88 -16.92 -7.51 0.43
C LEU A 88 -17.79 -6.34 0.91
N ARG A 89 -17.71 -5.19 0.23
CA ARG A 89 -18.36 -3.92 0.60
C ARG A 89 -17.95 -3.39 1.98
N ASP A 90 -16.80 -3.84 2.47
CA ASP A 90 -16.24 -3.48 3.76
C ASP A 90 -14.71 -3.55 3.67
N ARG A 91 -14.05 -2.39 3.74
CA ARG A 91 -12.60 -2.25 3.48
C ARG A 91 -11.77 -3.06 4.50
N GLU A 92 -12.20 -3.11 5.75
CA GLU A 92 -11.51 -3.82 6.83
C GLU A 92 -11.61 -5.34 6.63
N ALA A 93 -12.82 -5.86 6.36
CA ALA A 93 -13.06 -7.27 6.09
C ALA A 93 -12.33 -7.75 4.83
N GLU A 94 -12.24 -6.91 3.81
CA GLU A 94 -11.49 -7.18 2.58
C GLU A 94 -9.99 -7.36 2.86
N ILE A 95 -9.40 -6.43 3.62
CA ILE A 95 -7.99 -6.50 4.02
C ILE A 95 -7.76 -7.73 4.90
N GLN A 96 -8.60 -7.96 5.91
CA GLN A 96 -8.50 -9.12 6.81
C GLN A 96 -8.62 -10.45 6.05
N THR A 97 -9.56 -10.56 5.12
CA THR A 97 -9.74 -11.76 4.28
C THR A 97 -8.48 -12.02 3.46
N TRP A 98 -7.93 -10.99 2.83
CA TRP A 98 -6.71 -11.12 2.04
C TRP A 98 -5.52 -11.55 2.92
N LEU A 99 -5.38 -10.97 4.12
CA LEU A 99 -4.32 -11.32 5.09
C LEU A 99 -4.40 -12.79 5.49
N GLN A 100 -5.61 -13.30 5.77
CA GLN A 100 -5.83 -14.71 6.13
C GLN A 100 -5.44 -15.66 4.99
N GLU A 101 -5.79 -15.32 3.75
CA GLU A 101 -5.49 -16.12 2.56
C GLU A 101 -4.00 -16.15 2.23
N ASN A 102 -3.29 -15.04 2.46
CA ASN A 102 -1.89 -14.85 2.05
C ASN A 102 -0.87 -15.04 3.17
N LYS A 103 -1.30 -15.15 4.44
CA LYS A 103 -0.44 -15.33 5.63
C LYS A 103 0.68 -14.27 5.73
N ALA A 104 0.34 -13.03 5.39
CA ALA A 104 1.24 -11.89 5.53
C ALA A 104 1.41 -11.52 7.01
N GLN A 105 2.64 -11.24 7.42
CA GLN A 105 2.99 -10.92 8.81
C GLN A 105 3.34 -9.43 8.94
N ASP A 106 4.15 -8.92 8.03
CA ASP A 106 4.46 -7.50 7.92
C ASP A 106 3.53 -6.88 6.89
N TRP A 107 2.63 -6.00 7.33
CA TRP A 107 1.68 -5.32 6.46
C TRP A 107 1.36 -3.91 6.95
N LEU A 108 0.99 -3.03 6.03
CA LEU A 108 0.58 -1.66 6.32
C LEU A 108 -0.51 -1.25 5.34
N VAL A 109 -1.42 -0.39 5.80
CA VAL A 109 -2.49 0.22 5.01
C VAL A 109 -2.22 1.71 4.86
N LEU A 110 -2.26 2.22 3.62
CA LEU A 110 -2.30 3.65 3.30
C LEU A 110 -3.69 3.97 2.76
N ASP A 111 -4.44 4.78 3.51
CA ASP A 111 -5.85 5.04 3.26
C ASP A 111 -6.27 6.37 3.93
N ASP A 112 -7.22 7.10 3.38
CA ASP A 112 -7.75 8.33 4.00
C ASP A 112 -8.94 8.04 4.95
N LEU A 113 -9.55 6.86 4.82
CA LEU A 113 -10.68 6.45 5.63
C LEU A 113 -10.29 6.17 7.09
N PRO A 114 -11.20 6.43 8.05
CA PRO A 114 -11.00 6.08 9.45
C PRO A 114 -11.25 4.59 9.69
N LEU A 115 -10.39 3.72 9.16
CA LEU A 115 -10.52 2.27 9.30
C LEU A 115 -10.23 1.82 10.74
N ASP A 116 -11.04 0.91 11.27
CA ASP A 116 -10.87 0.23 12.56
C ASP A 116 -9.86 -0.93 12.45
N LEU A 117 -8.60 -0.55 12.19
CA LEU A 117 -7.45 -1.45 12.14
C LEU A 117 -6.46 -1.10 13.25
N PRO A 118 -5.58 -2.03 13.66
CA PRO A 118 -4.52 -1.70 14.62
C PRO A 118 -3.70 -0.50 14.13
N LEU A 119 -3.49 0.49 15.00
CA LEU A 119 -2.87 1.76 14.63
C LEU A 119 -1.44 1.60 14.11
N GLU A 120 -0.73 0.57 14.55
CA GLU A 120 0.58 0.20 14.06
C GLU A 120 0.57 -0.22 12.58
N HIS A 121 -0.56 -0.71 12.07
CA HIS A 121 -0.74 -1.21 10.71
C HIS A 121 -1.50 -0.25 9.78
N LEU A 122 -1.90 0.93 10.24
CA LEU A 122 -2.63 1.93 9.44
C LEU A 122 -1.90 3.27 9.45
N VAL A 123 -1.64 3.85 8.28
CA VAL A 123 -1.30 5.26 8.14
C VAL A 123 -2.45 5.96 7.45
N ARG A 124 -3.18 6.76 8.24
CA ARG A 124 -4.28 7.56 7.71
C ARG A 124 -3.76 8.84 7.08
N THR A 125 -4.06 9.06 5.80
CA THR A 125 -3.77 10.33 5.10
C THR A 125 -4.87 11.36 5.32
N ASP A 126 -4.57 12.61 5.00
CA ASP A 126 -5.61 13.63 4.84
C ASP A 126 -6.18 13.50 3.42
N PRO A 127 -7.52 13.41 3.24
CA PRO A 127 -8.14 13.14 1.94
C PRO A 127 -7.92 14.25 0.90
N PHE A 128 -7.50 15.45 1.32
CA PHE A 128 -7.22 16.57 0.42
C PHE A 128 -5.73 16.75 0.15
N LEU A 129 -4.85 16.28 1.04
CA LEU A 129 -3.39 16.39 0.87
C LEU A 129 -2.75 15.13 0.29
N GLY A 130 -3.33 13.96 0.55
CA GLY A 130 -2.74 12.68 0.17
C GLY A 130 -1.51 12.29 0.99
N LEU A 131 -0.66 11.45 0.38
CA LEU A 131 0.55 10.90 0.98
C LEU A 131 1.68 11.94 0.95
N THR A 132 1.79 12.67 2.05
CA THR A 132 2.88 13.63 2.28
C THR A 132 4.17 12.93 2.69
N ALA A 133 5.30 13.67 2.66
CA ALA A 133 6.59 13.16 3.14
C ALA A 133 6.53 12.68 4.60
N GLY A 134 5.83 13.42 5.48
CA GLY A 134 5.68 13.02 6.89
C GLY A 134 4.85 11.73 7.05
N LYS A 135 3.83 11.53 6.21
CA LYS A 135 3.05 10.29 6.20
C LYS A 135 3.83 9.10 5.64
N ALA A 136 4.69 9.33 4.66
CA ALA A 136 5.63 8.30 4.20
C ALA A 136 6.67 7.95 5.27
N ASP A 137 7.19 8.93 6.00
CA ASP A 137 8.12 8.67 7.10
C ASP A 137 7.43 7.83 8.21
N GLU A 138 6.19 8.17 8.58
CA GLU A 138 5.34 7.40 9.50
C GLU A 138 5.18 5.94 9.02
N ALA A 139 4.87 5.74 7.74
CA ALA A 139 4.72 4.42 7.13
C ALA A 139 6.01 3.58 7.20
N ILE A 140 7.15 4.21 6.90
CA ILE A 140 8.46 3.57 6.94
C ILE A 140 8.81 3.16 8.39
N GLU A 141 8.54 4.00 9.38
CA GLU A 141 8.79 3.72 10.78
C GLU A 141 7.93 2.56 11.31
N LYS A 142 6.65 2.54 10.97
CA LYS A 142 5.73 1.43 11.31
C LYS A 142 6.23 0.11 10.73
N LEU A 143 6.55 0.09 9.43
CA LEU A 143 7.06 -1.12 8.75
C LEU A 143 8.41 -1.58 9.31
N ARG A 144 9.31 -0.66 9.68
CA ARG A 144 10.58 -1.02 10.33
C ARG A 144 10.37 -1.62 11.70
N SER A 145 9.41 -1.09 12.48
CA SER A 145 9.12 -1.56 13.83
C SER A 145 8.58 -2.99 13.82
N MET A 146 7.67 -3.32 12.89
CA MET A 146 7.13 -4.69 12.72
C MET A 146 8.23 -5.73 12.46
N ARG A 147 9.25 -5.36 11.69
CA ARG A 147 10.35 -6.26 11.33
C ARG A 147 11.36 -6.49 12.46
N GLN A 148 11.39 -5.61 13.46
CA GLN A 148 12.29 -5.70 14.61
C GLN A 148 11.67 -6.47 15.77
N SER A 149 10.34 -6.63 15.80
CA SER A 149 9.60 -7.30 16.88
C SER A 149 9.43 -8.82 16.69
N LEU A 150 10.01 -9.42 15.65
CA LEU A 150 10.07 -10.87 15.49
C LEU A 150 11.22 -11.44 16.36
N PRO A 151 10.95 -12.28 17.37
CA PRO A 151 12.01 -13.06 18.02
C PRO A 151 12.64 -14.03 17.01
N ASP A 152 13.96 -14.24 17.12
CA ASP A 152 14.73 -15.24 16.35
C ASP A 152 14.17 -16.67 16.49
#